data_AF-A0A6B3CVB9-F1
#
_entry.id   AF-A0A6B3CVB9-F1
#
_cell.length_a   1.000
_cell.length_b   1.000
_cell.length_c   1.000
_cell.angle_alpha   90.00
_cell.angle_beta   90.00
_cell.angle_gamma   90.00
#
_symmetry.space_group_name_H-M   'P 1'
#
loop_
_entity.id
_entity.type
_entity.pdbx_description
1 polymer ?
#
loop_
_entity_poly.entity_id
_entity_poly.type
_entity_poly.pdbx_seq_one_letter_code
_entity_poly.pdbx_strand_id
1 'polypeptide(L)'
;MRDDAARQFHAGDDARVHVEVEVRQAKAAAHGVWATAAWLLGELQAAPISQEWYEYPYTNRQVGLERTHARDRMEGNDWPDVDPDYAAGVRYTVGWSFWLDKDRPVPPG
;
A
#
# COMPACT_ATOMS: atom_id res chain seq x y z
N MET A 1 -42.18 20.02 2.51
CA MET A 1 -40.87 20.70 2.60
C MET A 1 -39.92 20.11 3.66
N ARG A 2 -40.32 19.11 4.48
CA ARG A 2 -39.43 18.45 5.45
C ARG A 2 -38.58 17.30 4.88
N ASP A 3 -38.94 16.79 3.71
CA ASP A 3 -38.41 15.53 3.17
C ASP A 3 -37.10 15.69 2.36
N ASP A 4 -36.87 16.87 1.78
CA ASP A 4 -35.64 17.15 1.01
C ASP A 4 -34.44 17.48 1.91
N ALA A 5 -34.67 18.07 3.10
CA ALA A 5 -33.61 18.41 4.04
C ALA A 5 -32.97 17.16 4.68
N ALA A 6 -33.77 16.13 4.98
CA ALA A 6 -33.27 14.85 5.48
C ALA A 6 -32.45 14.11 4.41
N ARG A 7 -32.89 14.14 3.15
CA ARG A 7 -32.16 13.57 2.01
C ARG A 7 -30.82 14.27 1.76
N GLN A 8 -30.77 15.60 1.86
CA GLN A 8 -29.51 16.35 1.74
C GLN A 8 -28.54 16.08 2.90
N PHE A 9 -29.05 15.90 4.12
CA PHE A 9 -28.24 15.57 5.28
C PHE A 9 -27.58 14.19 5.13
N HIS A 10 -28.35 13.16 4.73
CA HIS A 10 -27.82 11.83 4.49
C HIS A 10 -26.83 11.76 3.32
N ALA A 11 -27.08 12.49 2.23
CA ALA A 11 -26.13 12.59 1.12
C ALA A 11 -24.80 13.25 1.51
N GLY A 12 -24.84 14.22 2.44
CA GLY A 12 -23.65 14.86 2.98
C GLY A 12 -22.80 13.93 3.85
N ASP A 13 -23.44 13.08 4.67
CA ASP A 13 -22.74 12.10 5.50
C ASP A 13 -22.12 10.99 4.65
N ASP A 14 -22.86 10.42 3.68
CA ASP A 14 -22.33 9.39 2.78
C ASP A 14 -21.14 9.89 1.97
N ALA A 15 -21.21 11.12 1.45
CA ALA A 15 -20.09 11.73 0.72
C ALA A 15 -18.87 11.99 1.62
N ARG A 16 -19.07 12.43 2.88
CA ARG A 16 -17.97 12.64 3.82
C ARG A 16 -17.31 11.32 4.22
N VAL A 17 -18.11 10.28 4.47
CA VAL A 17 -17.60 8.94 4.76
C VAL A 17 -16.82 8.41 3.57
N HIS A 18 -17.34 8.58 2.35
CA HIS A 18 -16.64 8.14 1.14
C HIS A 18 -15.29 8.85 0.95
N VAL A 19 -15.25 10.17 1.06
CA VAL A 19 -14.00 10.96 0.96
C VAL A 19 -13.03 10.59 2.08
N GLU A 20 -13.50 10.39 3.31
CA GLU A 20 -12.65 9.97 4.41
C GLU A 20 -12.06 8.56 4.19
N VAL A 21 -12.86 7.64 3.66
CA VAL A 21 -12.39 6.30 3.26
C VAL A 21 -11.35 6.43 2.16
N GLU A 22 -11.60 7.14 1.07
CA GLU A 22 -10.64 7.31 -0.03
C GLU A 22 -9.32 7.95 0.44
N VAL A 23 -9.37 8.97 1.30
CA VAL A 23 -8.18 9.62 1.85
C VAL A 23 -7.39 8.66 2.75
N ARG A 24 -8.07 7.85 3.57
CA ARG A 24 -7.42 6.83 4.41
C ARG A 24 -6.74 5.77 3.54
N GLN A 25 -7.42 5.27 2.51
CA GLN A 25 -6.88 4.29 1.55
C GLN A 25 -5.65 4.86 0.82
N ALA A 26 -5.74 6.09 0.34
CA ALA A 26 -4.62 6.77 -0.32
C ALA A 26 -3.42 6.96 0.62
N LYS A 27 -3.66 7.30 1.89
CA LYS A 27 -2.61 7.47 2.90
C LYS A 27 -1.94 6.13 3.24
N ALA A 28 -2.71 5.07 3.42
CA ALA A 28 -2.19 3.73 3.70
C ALA A 28 -1.31 3.23 2.55
N ALA A 29 -1.79 3.34 1.31
CA ALA A 29 -1.03 2.98 0.12
C ALA A 29 0.26 3.81 -0.03
N ALA A 30 0.18 5.14 0.15
CA ALA A 30 1.36 6.00 0.11
C ALA A 30 2.40 5.64 1.19
N HIS A 31 1.94 5.26 2.38
CA HIS A 31 2.82 4.79 3.44
C HIS A 31 3.50 3.46 3.08
N GLY A 32 2.78 2.51 2.48
CA GLY A 32 3.36 1.25 1.98
C GLY A 32 4.41 1.48 0.90
N VAL A 33 4.18 2.47 0.02
CA VAL A 33 5.16 2.88 -0.99
C VAL A 33 6.42 3.41 -0.33
N TRP A 34 6.30 4.34 0.61
CA TRP A 34 7.42 4.92 1.33
C TRP A 34 8.21 3.87 2.11
N ALA A 35 7.54 3.03 2.91
CA ALA A 35 8.18 2.02 3.73
C ALA A 35 8.99 1.03 2.88
N THR A 36 8.43 0.62 1.73
CA THR A 36 9.13 -0.28 0.81
C THR A 36 10.31 0.40 0.13
N ALA A 37 10.20 1.67 -0.25
CA ALA A 37 11.32 2.40 -0.83
C ALA A 37 12.46 2.58 0.19
N ALA A 38 12.15 2.98 1.42
CA ALA A 38 13.12 3.12 2.49
C ALA A 38 13.78 1.77 2.84
N TRP A 39 12.99 0.68 2.87
CA TRP A 39 13.52 -0.67 2.99
C TRP A 39 14.47 -0.98 1.85
N LEU A 40 14.06 -0.90 0.58
CA LEU A 40 14.92 -1.22 -0.58
C LEU A 40 16.23 -0.39 -0.67
N LEU A 41 16.25 0.80 -0.09
CA LEU A 41 17.43 1.67 0.00
C LEU A 41 18.32 1.37 1.23
N GLY A 42 17.91 0.46 2.11
CA GLY A 42 18.62 0.09 3.34
C GLY A 42 18.42 1.05 4.52
N GLU A 43 17.47 1.99 4.41
CA GLU A 43 17.13 2.94 5.48
C GLU A 43 16.27 2.29 6.57
N LEU A 44 15.50 1.25 6.21
CA LEU A 44 14.77 0.38 7.13
C LEU A 44 15.32 -1.04 7.02
N GLN A 45 15.61 -1.69 8.16
CA GLN A 45 16.11 -3.08 8.16
C GLN A 45 14.98 -4.12 8.18
N ALA A 46 13.83 -3.77 8.77
CA ALA A 46 12.66 -4.63 8.82
C ALA A 46 11.87 -4.56 7.52
N ALA A 47 11.46 -5.71 7.00
CA ALA A 47 10.67 -5.81 5.79
C ALA A 47 9.22 -5.28 6.01
N PRO A 48 8.62 -4.56 5.04
CA PRO A 48 7.38 -3.78 5.24
C PRO A 48 6.13 -4.54 5.72
N ILE A 49 5.95 -5.79 5.30
CA ILE A 49 4.85 -6.70 5.62
C ILE A 49 5.30 -7.70 6.70
N SER A 50 6.34 -8.49 6.41
CA SER A 50 6.75 -9.60 7.28
C SER A 50 7.43 -9.14 8.56
N GLN A 51 7.92 -7.89 8.58
CA GLN A 51 8.74 -7.32 9.66
C GLN A 51 10.00 -8.15 9.96
N GLU A 52 10.39 -9.06 9.06
CA GLU A 52 11.64 -9.81 9.15
C GLU A 52 12.83 -8.87 8.96
N TRP A 53 13.88 -9.11 9.75
CA TRP A 53 15.10 -8.32 9.70
C TRP A 53 16.09 -8.98 8.77
N TYR A 54 16.64 -8.19 7.85
CA TYR A 54 17.69 -8.64 6.94
C TYR A 54 18.86 -7.67 6.93
N GLU A 55 20.05 -8.19 6.68
CA GLU A 55 21.23 -7.38 6.43
C GLU A 55 21.19 -6.83 4.99
N TYR A 56 21.48 -5.54 4.85
CA TYR A 56 21.57 -4.88 3.54
C TYR A 56 22.93 -5.20 2.89
N PRO A 57 23.00 -5.48 1.57
CA PRO A 57 21.92 -5.40 0.58
C PRO A 57 21.01 -6.64 0.55
N TYR A 58 19.71 -6.42 0.30
CA TYR A 58 18.74 -7.50 0.20
C TYR A 58 18.86 -8.28 -1.11
N THR A 59 18.66 -9.58 -1.00
CA THR A 59 18.60 -10.49 -2.14
C THR A 59 17.27 -10.37 -2.88
N ASN A 60 17.28 -10.71 -4.18
CA ASN A 60 16.08 -10.83 -4.99
C ASN A 60 15.02 -11.76 -4.37
N ARG A 61 15.47 -12.79 -3.65
CA ARG A 61 14.59 -13.73 -2.95
C ARG A 61 13.86 -13.05 -1.79
N GLN A 62 14.57 -12.30 -0.94
CA GLN A 62 13.96 -11.57 0.18
C GLN A 62 12.94 -10.55 -0.31
N VAL A 63 13.28 -9.78 -1.35
CA VAL A 63 12.33 -8.83 -1.95
C VAL A 63 11.14 -9.52 -2.61
N GLY A 64 11.37 -10.65 -3.30
CA GLY A 64 10.31 -11.44 -3.93
C GLY A 64 9.34 -12.09 -2.93
N LEU A 65 9.84 -12.54 -1.78
CA LEU A 65 9.00 -13.01 -0.68
C LEU A 65 8.10 -11.90 -0.17
N GLU A 66 8.64 -10.70 -0.02
CA GLU A 66 7.86 -9.58 0.48
C GLU A 66 6.74 -9.13 -0.45
N ARG A 67 6.97 -9.21 -1.77
CA ARG A 67 5.90 -9.05 -2.76
C ARG A 67 4.81 -10.12 -2.61
N THR A 68 5.22 -11.34 -2.27
CA THR A 68 4.30 -12.48 -2.07
C THR A 68 3.45 -12.25 -0.82
N HIS A 69 4.06 -11.88 0.31
CA HIS A 69 3.35 -11.52 1.53
C HIS A 69 2.35 -10.38 1.30
N ALA A 70 2.75 -9.34 0.56
CA ALA A 70 1.86 -8.23 0.22
C ALA A 70 0.66 -8.69 -0.63
N ARG A 71 0.87 -9.58 -1.60
CA ARG A 71 -0.23 -10.17 -2.39
C ARG A 71 -1.14 -11.02 -1.51
N ASP A 72 -0.56 -11.91 -0.72
CA ASP A 72 -1.31 -12.83 0.14
C ASP A 72 -2.16 -12.04 1.15
N ARG A 73 -1.65 -10.89 1.62
CA ARG A 73 -2.44 -9.95 2.41
C ARG A 73 -3.61 -9.35 1.66
N MET A 74 -3.40 -8.88 0.43
CA MET A 74 -4.48 -8.31 -0.40
C MET A 74 -5.56 -9.34 -0.74
N GLU A 75 -5.16 -10.61 -0.88
CA GLU A 75 -6.07 -11.74 -1.16
C GLU A 75 -6.78 -12.26 0.11
N GLY A 76 -6.42 -11.75 1.30
CA GLY A 76 -7.03 -12.15 2.57
C GLY A 76 -6.51 -13.48 3.12
N ASN A 77 -5.34 -13.94 2.65
CA ASN A 77 -4.77 -15.25 3.01
C ASN A 77 -3.92 -15.20 4.29
N ASP A 78 -3.23 -14.08 4.56
CA ASP A 78 -2.31 -13.94 5.71
C ASP A 78 -2.12 -12.46 6.13
N TRP A 79 -1.45 -12.22 7.26
CA TRP A 79 -1.10 -10.90 7.82
C TRP A 79 -2.30 -10.01 8.18
N PRO A 80 -3.30 -10.51 8.94
CA PRO A 80 -4.56 -9.80 9.16
C PRO A 80 -4.41 -8.40 9.77
N ASP A 81 -3.33 -8.18 10.53
CA ASP A 81 -3.02 -6.91 11.20
C ASP A 81 -2.42 -5.84 10.27
N VAL A 82 -2.01 -6.22 9.06
CA VAL A 82 -1.51 -5.29 8.03
C VAL A 82 -2.71 -4.69 7.30
N ASP A 83 -2.66 -3.41 6.97
CA ASP A 83 -3.71 -2.77 6.15
C ASP A 83 -3.62 -3.24 4.68
N PRO A 84 -4.72 -3.65 4.02
CA PRO A 84 -4.68 -4.12 2.63
C PRO A 84 -4.19 -3.08 1.62
N ASP A 85 -4.51 -1.80 1.83
CA ASP A 85 -4.11 -0.70 0.96
C ASP A 85 -2.63 -0.36 1.17
N TYR A 86 -2.14 -0.46 2.40
CA TYR A 86 -0.69 -0.45 2.68
C TYR A 86 0.01 -1.59 1.92
N ALA A 87 -0.52 -2.82 1.98
CA ALA A 87 0.04 -3.95 1.25
C ALA A 87 0.01 -3.74 -0.28
N ALA A 88 -1.02 -3.10 -0.81
CA ALA A 88 -1.07 -2.70 -2.21
C ALA A 88 0.08 -1.74 -2.58
N GLY A 89 0.37 -0.75 -1.72
CA GLY A 89 1.52 0.13 -1.84
C GLY A 89 2.86 -0.62 -1.86
N VAL A 90 3.04 -1.59 -0.96
CA VAL A 90 4.24 -2.44 -0.91
C VAL A 90 4.39 -3.25 -2.20
N ARG A 91 3.35 -3.98 -2.61
CA ARG A 91 3.37 -4.83 -3.81
C ARG A 91 3.65 -4.01 -5.06
N TYR A 92 3.07 -2.81 -5.14
CA TYR A 92 3.32 -1.87 -6.21
C TYR A 92 4.82 -1.52 -6.25
N THR A 93 5.39 -0.95 -5.17
CA THR A 93 6.80 -0.54 -5.08
C THR A 93 7.79 -1.65 -5.40
N VAL A 94 7.59 -2.86 -4.85
CA VAL A 94 8.47 -4.00 -5.20
C VAL A 94 8.40 -4.31 -6.70
N GLY A 95 7.19 -4.26 -7.29
CA GLY A 95 6.98 -4.45 -8.72
C GLY A 95 7.81 -3.49 -9.59
N TRP A 96 7.99 -2.24 -9.16
CA TRP A 96 8.83 -1.26 -9.86
C TRP A 96 10.32 -1.59 -9.80
N SER A 97 10.79 -1.94 -8.60
CA SER A 97 12.22 -2.16 -8.36
C SER A 97 12.80 -3.39 -9.06
N PHE A 98 11.96 -4.35 -9.45
CA PHE A 98 12.39 -5.66 -9.95
C PHE A 98 12.03 -5.98 -11.41
N TRP A 99 11.06 -5.29 -12.00
CA TRP A 99 10.51 -5.66 -13.31
C TRP A 99 10.60 -4.48 -14.26
N LEU A 100 11.51 -4.59 -15.24
CA LEU A 100 11.78 -3.58 -16.27
C LEU A 100 10.58 -3.29 -17.19
N ASP A 101 9.60 -4.18 -17.20
CA ASP A 101 8.48 -4.19 -18.15
C ASP A 101 7.24 -3.45 -17.62
N LYS A 102 7.33 -2.81 -16.45
CA LYS A 102 6.25 -1.96 -15.89
C LYS A 102 6.52 -0.48 -16.16
N ASP A 103 5.52 0.21 -16.68
CA ASP A 103 5.55 1.63 -17.09
C ASP A 103 6.07 2.55 -16.00
N ARG A 104 7.36 2.90 -15.93
CA ARG A 104 7.97 3.71 -14.83
C ARG A 104 7.05 4.88 -14.41
N PRO A 105 6.84 5.15 -13.10
CA PRO A 105 5.92 6.21 -12.68
C PRO A 105 6.48 7.59 -13.05
N VAL A 106 7.79 7.63 -13.29
CA VAL A 106 8.53 8.74 -13.87
C VAL A 106 9.18 8.20 -15.16
N PRO A 107 8.87 8.77 -16.34
CA PRO A 107 9.53 8.41 -17.59
C PRO A 107 11.05 8.64 -17.48
N PRO A 108 11.89 7.84 -18.14
CA PRO A 108 13.30 8.20 -18.29
C PRO A 108 13.38 9.53 -19.06
N GLY A 109 14.05 10.52 -18.46
CA GLY A 109 14.34 11.82 -19.08
C GLY A 109 15.50 11.78 -20.06
#